data_AF-A0A1W1YPN0-F1
#
_entry.id   AF-A0A1W1YPN0-F1
#
_cell.length_a   1.000
_cell.length_b   1.000
_cell.length_c   1.000
_cell.angle_alpha   90.00
_cell.angle_beta   90.00
_cell.angle_gamma   90.00
#
_symmetry.space_group_name_H-M   'P 1'
#
loop_
_entity.id
_entity.type
_entity.pdbx_description
1 polymer ?
#
loop_
_entity_poly.entity_id
_entity_poly.type
_entity_poly.pdbx_seq_one_letter_code
_entity_poly.pdbx_strand_id
1 'polypeptide(L)'
;MFRFWGDGSQEAMDLVNAIRVRSTENFNWTFIFILSVVFYVYWTEIQKKNTEVVCAGLALYGVHWLYEICNAVIGKLAGYPLWSVSNESTTFILLIGVCWELSMMFSIAGMISFKMLPQDRTKRYFARNGKGGISCKLAGALEMALLFALVESFLAGTSNHSFIWVYKWWGVIPVFITTYIPFFIASNYVPDLEPRKRTRFLAVLWGLVALLLIILIPLGII
;
A
#
# COMPACT_ATOMS: atom_id res chain seq x y z
N MET A 1 -11.46 2.67 -18.06
CA MET A 1 -10.98 4.01 -18.48
C MET A 1 -10.20 4.60 -17.30
N PHE A 2 -9.18 5.45 -17.48
CA PHE A 2 -8.51 6.06 -16.32
C PHE A 2 -9.43 7.09 -15.66
N ARG A 3 -9.52 7.03 -14.32
CA ARG A 3 -10.22 8.01 -13.50
C ARG A 3 -9.21 8.84 -12.73
N PHE A 4 -9.24 10.16 -12.90
CA PHE A 4 -8.24 11.04 -12.27
C PHE A 4 -8.67 11.58 -10.90
N TRP A 5 -9.96 11.66 -10.65
CA TRP A 5 -10.54 12.27 -9.45
C TRP A 5 -11.83 11.54 -9.01
N GLY A 6 -12.14 11.63 -7.73
CA GLY A 6 -13.49 11.36 -7.24
C GLY A 6 -14.49 12.34 -7.87
N ASP A 7 -15.74 11.92 -8.01
CA ASP A 7 -16.82 12.74 -8.60
C ASP A 7 -17.80 13.29 -7.56
N GLY A 8 -17.74 12.81 -6.31
CA GLY A 8 -18.75 13.12 -5.29
C GLY A 8 -20.17 12.72 -5.70
N SER A 9 -20.32 11.72 -6.56
CA SER A 9 -21.62 11.22 -6.99
C SER A 9 -22.32 10.46 -5.86
N GLN A 10 -23.65 10.44 -5.90
CA GLN A 10 -24.45 9.61 -5.00
C GLN A 10 -24.13 8.12 -5.21
N GLU A 11 -23.88 7.71 -6.46
CA GLU A 11 -23.46 6.35 -6.81
C GLU A 11 -22.18 5.95 -6.06
N ALA A 12 -21.14 6.81 -6.07
CA ALA A 12 -19.90 6.52 -5.32
C ALA A 12 -20.15 6.39 -3.82
N MET A 13 -21.00 7.25 -3.25
CA MET A 13 -21.37 7.20 -1.84
C MET A 13 -22.13 5.92 -1.48
N ASP A 14 -23.11 5.54 -2.31
CA ASP A 14 -23.92 4.34 -2.12
C ASP A 14 -23.07 3.07 -2.21
N LEU A 15 -22.12 3.03 -3.16
CA LEU A 15 -21.15 1.94 -3.27
C LEU A 15 -20.31 1.80 -1.99
N VAL A 16 -19.81 2.89 -1.43
CA VAL A 16 -19.06 2.84 -0.16
C VAL A 16 -19.95 2.36 1.00
N ASN A 17 -21.18 2.86 1.09
CA ASN A 17 -22.12 2.49 2.15
C ASN A 17 -22.54 1.01 2.08
N ALA A 18 -22.47 0.40 0.90
CA ALA A 18 -22.76 -1.01 0.70
C ALA A 18 -21.60 -1.95 1.09
N ILE A 19 -20.39 -1.43 1.35
CA ILE A 19 -19.21 -2.26 1.64
C ILE A 19 -19.41 -3.06 2.93
N ARG A 20 -19.12 -4.36 2.86
CA ARG A 20 -19.14 -5.27 4.01
C ARG A 20 -17.73 -5.77 4.30
N VAL A 21 -17.04 -5.08 5.21
CA VAL A 21 -15.73 -5.52 5.68
C VAL A 21 -15.83 -6.87 6.40
N ARG A 22 -14.83 -7.73 6.17
CA ARG A 22 -14.67 -9.04 6.82
C ARG A 22 -15.81 -10.03 6.58
N SER A 23 -16.62 -9.82 5.53
CA SER A 23 -17.63 -10.78 5.07
C SER A 23 -16.99 -11.94 4.32
N THR A 24 -17.50 -13.16 4.51
CA THR A 24 -17.05 -14.37 3.80
C THR A 24 -17.93 -14.71 2.60
N GLU A 25 -18.87 -13.85 2.21
CA GLU A 25 -19.83 -14.10 1.11
C GLU A 25 -19.14 -14.33 -0.25
N ASN A 26 -18.02 -13.63 -0.52
CA ASN A 26 -17.26 -13.74 -1.78
C ASN A 26 -16.01 -14.62 -1.67
N PHE A 27 -15.83 -15.32 -0.55
CA PHE A 27 -14.60 -16.05 -0.26
C PHE A 27 -14.40 -17.21 -1.24
N ASN A 28 -13.19 -17.33 -1.79
CA ASN A 28 -12.86 -18.42 -2.71
C ASN A 28 -11.36 -18.81 -2.65
N TRP A 29 -11.00 -19.85 -3.41
CA TRP A 29 -9.68 -20.50 -3.35
C TRP A 29 -8.50 -19.62 -3.76
N THR A 30 -8.71 -18.52 -4.49
CA THR A 30 -7.61 -17.60 -4.82
C THR A 30 -6.98 -17.01 -3.56
N PHE A 31 -7.73 -16.91 -2.47
CA PHE A 31 -7.25 -16.46 -1.17
C PHE A 31 -6.00 -17.23 -0.73
N ILE A 32 -6.10 -18.57 -0.68
CA ILE A 32 -5.03 -19.47 -0.25
C ILE A 32 -3.92 -19.53 -1.30
N PHE A 33 -4.27 -19.48 -2.59
CA PHE A 33 -3.26 -19.47 -3.65
C PHE A 33 -2.33 -18.25 -3.53
N ILE A 34 -2.90 -17.05 -3.39
CA ILE A 34 -2.12 -15.81 -3.21
C ILE A 34 -1.27 -15.88 -1.94
N LEU A 35 -1.82 -16.43 -0.85
CA LEU A 35 -1.05 -16.66 0.38
C LEU A 35 0.20 -17.50 0.10
N SER A 36 0.04 -18.62 -0.60
CA SER A 36 1.16 -19.52 -0.89
C SER A 36 2.25 -18.85 -1.74
N VAL A 37 1.87 -17.99 -2.68
CA VAL A 37 2.81 -17.17 -3.47
C VAL A 37 3.61 -16.22 -2.57
N VAL A 38 2.94 -15.50 -1.66
CA VAL A 38 3.63 -14.59 -0.72
C VAL A 38 4.62 -15.36 0.15
N PHE A 39 4.20 -16.51 0.71
CA PHE A 39 5.10 -17.36 1.50
C PHE A 39 6.31 -17.83 0.68
N TYR A 40 6.08 -18.29 -0.55
CA TYR A 40 7.16 -18.73 -1.43
C TYR A 40 8.17 -17.60 -1.71
N VAL A 41 7.69 -16.39 -1.97
CA VAL A 41 8.54 -15.21 -2.19
C VAL A 41 9.38 -14.89 -0.95
N TYR A 42 8.74 -14.76 0.22
CA TYR A 42 9.45 -14.46 1.47
C TYR A 42 10.47 -15.54 1.83
N TRP A 43 10.08 -16.82 1.73
CA TRP A 43 10.96 -17.93 2.07
C TRP A 43 12.17 -18.02 1.13
N THR A 44 11.96 -17.75 -0.16
CA THR A 44 13.05 -17.69 -1.15
C THR A 44 14.07 -16.60 -0.80
N GLU A 45 13.61 -15.41 -0.41
CA GLU A 45 14.51 -14.32 -0.03
C GLU A 45 15.23 -14.59 1.30
N ILE A 46 14.55 -15.21 2.26
CA ILE A 46 15.15 -15.63 3.53
C ILE A 46 16.24 -16.67 3.30
N GLN A 47 15.99 -17.71 2.48
CA GLN A 47 16.99 -18.73 2.15
C GLN A 47 18.21 -18.15 1.44
N LYS A 48 18.02 -17.16 0.58
CA LYS A 48 19.09 -16.41 -0.08
C LYS A 48 19.82 -15.42 0.84
N LYS A 49 19.38 -15.29 2.11
CA LYS A 49 19.88 -14.33 3.11
C LYS A 49 19.74 -12.86 2.66
N ASN A 50 18.76 -12.57 1.79
CA ASN A 50 18.46 -11.23 1.29
C ASN A 50 17.69 -10.42 2.34
N THR A 51 18.30 -10.18 3.50
CA THR A 51 17.65 -9.56 4.66
C THR A 51 17.15 -8.16 4.34
N GLU A 52 17.88 -7.41 3.51
CA GLU A 52 17.54 -6.08 3.02
C GLU A 52 16.24 -6.10 2.21
N VAL A 53 16.09 -7.10 1.32
CA VAL A 53 14.87 -7.26 0.51
C VAL A 53 13.68 -7.58 1.41
N VAL A 54 13.84 -8.48 2.38
CA VAL A 54 12.79 -8.79 3.37
C VAL A 54 12.41 -7.54 4.17
N CYS A 55 13.40 -6.76 4.61
CA CYS A 55 13.14 -5.49 5.29
C CYS A 55 12.40 -4.48 4.40
N ALA A 56 12.67 -4.45 3.10
CA ALA A 56 11.98 -3.56 2.16
C ALA A 56 10.48 -3.90 2.07
N GLY A 57 10.17 -5.20 1.93
CA GLY A 57 8.78 -5.69 1.94
C GLY A 57 8.07 -5.34 3.24
N LEU A 58 8.67 -5.66 4.39
CA LEU A 58 8.09 -5.37 5.71
C LEU A 58 7.92 -3.87 5.98
N ALA A 59 8.84 -3.03 5.49
CA ALA A 59 8.77 -1.58 5.67
C ALA A 59 7.60 -0.98 4.88
N LEU A 60 7.49 -1.31 3.59
CA LEU A 60 6.37 -0.84 2.78
C LEU A 60 5.04 -1.35 3.33
N TYR A 61 4.97 -2.64 3.64
CA TYR A 61 3.73 -3.29 4.06
C TYR A 61 3.22 -2.74 5.40
N GLY A 62 4.12 -2.48 6.36
CA GLY A 62 3.74 -1.86 7.62
C GLY A 62 3.24 -0.43 7.46
N VAL A 63 3.88 0.38 6.59
CA VAL A 63 3.41 1.75 6.30
C VAL A 63 2.07 1.72 5.59
N HIS A 64 1.89 0.80 4.64
CA HIS A 64 0.60 0.56 3.98
C HIS A 64 -0.51 0.28 5.01
N TRP A 65 -0.30 -0.65 5.94
CA TRP A 65 -1.28 -0.93 6.99
C TRP A 65 -1.64 0.27 7.86
N LEU A 66 -0.66 1.12 8.23
CA LEU A 66 -0.96 2.35 8.96
C LEU A 66 -1.88 3.28 8.15
N TYR A 67 -1.64 3.39 6.85
CA TYR A 67 -2.46 4.21 5.96
C TYR A 67 -3.87 3.65 5.82
N GLU A 68 -4.03 2.33 5.74
CA GLU A 68 -5.34 1.68 5.67
C GLU A 68 -6.14 1.86 6.96
N ILE A 69 -5.47 1.79 8.11
CA ILE A 69 -6.08 2.08 9.41
C ILE A 69 -6.50 3.55 9.48
N CYS A 70 -5.61 4.48 9.12
CA CYS A 70 -5.93 5.92 9.09
C CYS A 70 -7.09 6.22 8.13
N ASN A 71 -7.10 5.60 6.95
CA ASN A 71 -8.17 5.75 5.97
C ASN A 71 -9.52 5.25 6.49
N ALA A 72 -9.55 4.11 7.19
CA ALA A 72 -10.75 3.60 7.85
C ALA A 72 -11.24 4.55 8.97
N VAL A 73 -10.33 5.07 9.79
CA VAL A 73 -10.65 6.09 10.82
C VAL A 73 -11.21 7.36 10.17
N ILE A 74 -10.62 7.84 9.08
CA ILE A 74 -11.15 8.98 8.31
C ILE A 74 -12.56 8.67 7.80
N GLY A 75 -12.79 7.46 7.28
CA GLY A 75 -14.12 7.03 6.86
C GLY A 75 -15.15 7.15 7.97
N LYS A 76 -14.81 6.71 9.19
CA LYS A 76 -15.71 6.80 10.34
C LYS A 76 -15.97 8.24 10.80
N LEU A 77 -14.96 9.10 10.78
CA LEU A 77 -15.03 10.45 11.37
C LEU A 77 -15.47 11.53 10.39
N ALA A 78 -15.08 11.43 9.11
CA ALA A 78 -15.36 12.41 8.07
C ALA A 78 -16.52 12.00 7.14
N GLY A 79 -17.09 10.80 7.34
CA GLY A 79 -18.24 10.27 6.61
C GLY A 79 -17.88 9.28 5.52
N TYR A 80 -16.81 9.55 4.74
CA TYR A 80 -16.32 8.64 3.70
C TYR A 80 -14.79 8.49 3.79
N PRO A 81 -14.24 7.30 3.46
CA PRO A 81 -12.80 7.11 3.40
C PRO A 81 -12.23 7.86 2.18
N LEU A 82 -10.92 8.09 2.18
CA LEU A 82 -10.23 8.68 1.04
C LEU A 82 -10.25 7.72 -0.16
N TRP A 83 -10.05 6.43 0.09
CA TRP A 83 -10.22 5.36 -0.89
C TRP A 83 -10.97 4.17 -0.28
N SER A 84 -11.61 3.38 -1.14
CA SER A 84 -12.25 2.13 -0.73
C SER A 84 -12.29 1.13 -1.87
N VAL A 85 -12.51 -0.13 -1.53
CA VAL A 85 -12.65 -1.25 -2.48
C VAL A 85 -14.09 -1.76 -2.48
N SER A 86 -14.62 -2.10 -3.65
CA SER A 86 -15.99 -2.62 -3.77
C SER A 86 -16.07 -4.11 -3.40
N ASN A 87 -17.22 -4.56 -2.88
CA ASN A 87 -17.46 -5.98 -2.58
C ASN A 87 -17.30 -6.86 -3.84
N GLU A 88 -17.66 -6.35 -5.01
CA GLU A 88 -17.61 -7.08 -6.29
C GLU A 88 -16.18 -7.32 -6.79
N SER A 89 -15.20 -6.59 -6.26
CA SER A 89 -13.84 -6.59 -6.78
C SER A 89 -12.89 -7.57 -6.09
N THR A 90 -13.34 -8.29 -5.06
CA THR A 90 -12.44 -9.04 -4.18
C THR A 90 -13.08 -10.25 -3.51
N THR A 91 -12.23 -11.20 -3.11
CA THR A 91 -12.56 -12.34 -2.26
C THR A 91 -12.84 -11.98 -0.80
N PHE A 92 -12.16 -10.98 -0.25
CA PHE A 92 -12.27 -10.63 1.18
C PHE A 92 -11.75 -9.22 1.47
N ILE A 93 -12.61 -8.36 2.03
CA ILE A 93 -12.24 -7.00 2.43
C ILE A 93 -11.73 -7.01 3.88
N LEU A 94 -10.50 -6.57 4.11
CA LEU A 94 -9.88 -6.56 5.44
C LEU A 94 -10.29 -5.30 6.23
N LEU A 95 -10.16 -4.15 5.58
CA LEU A 95 -10.62 -2.82 6.01
C LEU A 95 -11.24 -2.11 4.79
N ILE A 96 -11.98 -1.02 5.02
CA ILE A 96 -12.72 -0.31 3.97
C ILE A 96 -11.86 0.03 2.72
N GLY A 97 -10.57 0.30 2.92
CA GLY A 97 -9.60 0.67 1.88
C GLY A 97 -8.78 -0.49 1.29
N VAL A 98 -8.78 -1.66 1.92
CA VAL A 98 -7.87 -2.75 1.56
C VAL A 98 -8.55 -4.11 1.59
N CYS A 99 -8.43 -4.81 0.47
CA CYS A 99 -8.80 -6.21 0.36
C CYS A 99 -7.60 -7.16 0.44
N TRP A 100 -7.88 -8.45 0.48
CA TRP A 100 -6.88 -9.51 0.55
C TRP A 100 -5.85 -9.43 -0.56
N GLU A 101 -6.28 -9.30 -1.82
CA GLU A 101 -5.41 -9.28 -2.99
C GLU A 101 -4.47 -8.08 -2.95
N LEU A 102 -4.99 -6.90 -2.59
CA LEU A 102 -4.19 -5.68 -2.44
C LEU A 102 -3.19 -5.79 -1.28
N SER A 103 -3.65 -6.27 -0.12
CA SER A 103 -2.79 -6.46 1.05
C SER A 103 -1.63 -7.40 0.74
N MET A 104 -1.90 -8.52 0.07
CA MET A 104 -0.87 -9.47 -0.33
C MET A 104 0.07 -8.89 -1.38
N MET A 105 -0.44 -8.14 -2.35
CA MET A 105 0.38 -7.44 -3.34
C MET A 105 1.32 -6.43 -2.67
N PHE A 106 0.82 -5.58 -1.75
CA PHE A 106 1.67 -4.63 -1.03
C PHE A 106 2.65 -5.31 -0.06
N SER A 107 2.36 -6.53 0.41
CA SER A 107 3.32 -7.31 1.18
C SER A 107 4.61 -7.65 0.42
N ILE A 108 4.55 -7.69 -0.93
CA ILE A 108 5.70 -7.98 -1.81
C ILE A 108 6.12 -6.78 -2.66
N ALA A 109 5.30 -5.75 -2.82
CA ALA A 109 5.61 -4.58 -3.66
C ALA A 109 6.89 -3.86 -3.22
N GLY A 110 7.17 -3.80 -1.91
CA GLY A 110 8.42 -3.23 -1.39
C GLY A 110 9.64 -4.04 -1.83
N MET A 111 9.55 -5.37 -1.83
CA MET A 111 10.63 -6.24 -2.31
C MET A 111 10.91 -6.00 -3.80
N ILE A 112 9.85 -5.87 -4.60
CA ILE A 112 9.94 -5.62 -6.04
C ILE A 112 10.62 -4.27 -6.29
N SER A 113 10.11 -3.19 -5.67
CA SER A 113 10.68 -1.85 -5.80
C SER A 113 12.15 -1.82 -5.41
N PHE A 114 12.50 -2.44 -4.28
CA PHE A 114 13.89 -2.50 -3.85
C PHE A 114 14.76 -3.28 -4.85
N LYS A 115 14.30 -4.40 -5.40
CA LYS A 115 15.09 -5.16 -6.39
C LYS A 115 15.30 -4.44 -7.72
N MET A 116 14.39 -3.55 -8.11
CA MET A 116 14.50 -2.77 -9.35
C MET A 116 15.55 -1.66 -9.27
N LEU A 117 15.93 -1.23 -8.06
CA LEU A 117 16.99 -0.25 -7.87
C LEU A 117 18.35 -0.78 -8.38
N PRO A 118 19.27 0.10 -8.81
CA PRO A 118 20.61 -0.31 -9.28
C PRO A 118 21.44 -0.93 -8.15
N GLN A 119 22.36 -1.85 -8.49
CA GLN A 119 23.24 -2.50 -7.50
C GLN A 119 24.00 -1.50 -6.62
N ASP A 120 24.54 -0.43 -7.22
CA ASP A 120 25.07 0.71 -6.48
C ASP A 120 23.95 1.63 -5.98
N ARG A 121 23.63 1.50 -4.69
CA ARG A 121 22.60 2.28 -3.98
C ARG A 121 23.02 3.72 -3.66
N THR A 122 24.28 4.09 -3.86
CA THR A 122 24.77 5.45 -3.64
C THR A 122 24.61 6.33 -4.88
N LYS A 123 24.33 5.71 -6.03
CA LYS A 123 24.13 6.38 -7.31
C LYS A 123 23.10 7.51 -7.22
N ARG A 124 23.43 8.64 -7.84
CA ARG A 124 22.54 9.81 -8.00
C ARG A 124 22.40 10.14 -9.48
N TYR A 125 21.16 10.34 -9.93
CA TYR A 125 20.85 10.78 -11.28
C TYR A 125 20.92 12.31 -11.39
N PHE A 126 21.27 12.81 -12.59
CA PHE A 126 21.38 14.24 -12.89
C PHE A 126 22.36 15.03 -11.99
N ALA A 127 23.31 14.34 -11.34
CA ALA A 127 24.34 15.00 -10.55
C ALA A 127 25.38 15.68 -11.48
N ARG A 128 25.67 16.96 -11.24
CA ARG A 128 26.79 17.67 -11.88
C ARG A 128 27.97 17.75 -10.91
N ASN A 129 29.14 17.27 -11.31
CA ASN A 129 30.38 17.29 -10.52
C ASN A 129 30.28 16.63 -9.12
N GLY A 130 29.49 15.56 -9.00
CA GLY A 130 29.34 14.81 -7.73
C GLY A 130 28.57 15.54 -6.63
N LYS A 131 28.03 16.73 -6.89
CA LYS A 131 27.17 17.50 -5.97
C LYS A 131 25.78 17.68 -6.57
N GLY A 132 24.74 17.54 -5.74
CA GLY A 132 23.35 17.62 -6.19
C GLY A 132 22.86 16.38 -6.96
N GLY A 133 21.63 16.42 -7.47
CA GLY A 133 20.94 15.32 -8.16
C GLY A 133 19.88 14.60 -7.32
N ILE A 134 19.20 13.62 -7.94
CA ILE A 134 18.16 12.78 -7.30
C ILE A 134 18.78 11.42 -6.97
N SER A 135 18.68 10.95 -5.73
CA SER A 135 19.20 9.61 -5.39
C SER A 135 18.45 8.52 -6.17
N CYS A 136 19.13 7.43 -6.51
CA CYS A 136 18.47 6.31 -7.19
C CYS A 136 17.30 5.75 -6.37
N LYS A 137 17.40 5.77 -5.04
CA LYS A 137 16.34 5.37 -4.10
C LYS A 137 15.09 6.25 -4.21
N LEU A 138 15.27 7.57 -4.28
CA LEU A 138 14.16 8.51 -4.45
C LEU A 138 13.56 8.39 -5.86
N ALA A 139 14.41 8.32 -6.90
CA ALA A 139 13.94 8.14 -8.27
C ALA A 139 13.10 6.86 -8.42
N GLY A 140 13.59 5.72 -7.91
CA GLY A 140 12.84 4.47 -7.93
C GLY A 140 11.58 4.51 -7.07
N ALA A 141 11.56 5.30 -5.99
CA ALA A 141 10.34 5.48 -5.19
C ALA A 141 9.30 6.30 -5.94
N LEU A 142 9.70 7.38 -6.62
CA LEU A 142 8.82 8.21 -7.44
C LEU A 142 8.29 7.44 -8.65
N GLU A 143 9.13 6.63 -9.31
CA GLU A 143 8.74 5.79 -10.44
C GLU A 143 7.67 4.78 -10.04
N MET A 144 7.91 4.01 -8.98
CA MET A 144 6.94 3.04 -8.48
C MET A 144 5.68 3.71 -7.95
N ALA A 145 5.82 4.86 -7.27
CA ALA A 145 4.66 5.59 -6.80
C ALA A 145 3.77 6.09 -7.94
N LEU A 146 4.37 6.56 -9.04
CA LEU A 146 3.63 6.99 -10.22
C LEU A 146 2.93 5.80 -10.88
N LEU A 147 3.64 4.68 -11.04
CA LEU A 147 3.07 3.46 -11.60
C LEU A 147 1.83 3.02 -10.81
N PHE A 148 1.93 2.93 -9.48
CA PHE A 148 0.81 2.48 -8.66
C PHE A 148 -0.32 3.50 -8.57
N ALA A 149 -0.04 4.81 -8.61
CA ALA A 149 -1.09 5.84 -8.72
C ALA A 149 -1.88 5.72 -10.03
N LEU A 150 -1.22 5.37 -11.13
CA LEU A 150 -1.88 5.13 -12.42
C LEU A 150 -2.64 3.79 -12.42
N VAL A 151 -2.10 2.74 -11.79
CA VAL A 151 -2.83 1.48 -11.63
C VAL A 151 -4.11 1.70 -10.81
N GLU A 152 -4.04 2.44 -9.70
CA GLU A 152 -5.23 2.79 -8.92
C GLU A 152 -6.21 3.65 -9.73
N SER A 153 -5.71 4.61 -10.51
CA SER A 153 -6.54 5.39 -11.44
C SER A 153 -7.29 4.51 -12.44
N PHE A 154 -6.64 3.46 -12.94
CA PHE A 154 -7.27 2.48 -13.82
C PHE A 154 -8.34 1.68 -13.06
N LEU A 155 -8.03 1.16 -11.87
CA LEU A 155 -8.96 0.43 -11.01
C LEU A 155 -10.18 1.27 -10.59
N ALA A 156 -9.98 2.58 -10.40
CA ALA A 156 -11.05 3.51 -10.05
C ALA A 156 -12.01 3.80 -11.22
N GLY A 157 -11.61 3.48 -12.45
CA GLY A 157 -12.42 3.63 -13.66
C GLY A 157 -12.76 2.31 -14.35
N THR A 158 -12.68 1.17 -13.63
CA THR A 158 -13.27 -0.10 -14.06
C THR A 158 -14.78 -0.10 -13.79
N SER A 159 -15.53 -0.90 -14.56
CA SER A 159 -16.99 -0.99 -14.43
C SER A 159 -17.47 -1.71 -13.17
N ASN A 160 -16.61 -2.48 -12.51
CA ASN A 160 -16.89 -3.11 -11.21
C ASN A 160 -16.46 -2.24 -10.02
N HIS A 161 -16.06 -0.98 -10.28
CA HIS A 161 -15.66 -0.01 -9.26
C HIS A 161 -14.61 -0.58 -8.29
N SER A 162 -13.55 -1.20 -8.83
CA SER A 162 -12.54 -1.90 -8.00
C SER A 162 -11.90 -0.97 -6.96
N PHE A 163 -11.76 0.30 -7.30
CA PHE A 163 -11.47 1.37 -6.37
C PHE A 163 -12.55 2.45 -6.44
N ILE A 164 -12.85 3.05 -5.29
CA ILE A 164 -13.85 4.12 -5.18
C ILE A 164 -13.22 5.32 -4.48
N TRP A 165 -13.31 6.48 -5.13
CA TRP A 165 -12.97 7.79 -4.56
C TRP A 165 -14.22 8.65 -4.50
N VAL A 166 -14.66 9.00 -3.28
CA VAL A 166 -15.85 9.85 -3.09
C VAL A 166 -15.49 11.32 -3.20
N TYR A 167 -14.41 11.76 -2.54
CA TYR A 167 -14.08 13.17 -2.48
C TYR A 167 -13.55 13.71 -3.82
N LYS A 168 -14.12 14.83 -4.29
CA LYS A 168 -13.72 15.51 -5.54
C LYS A 168 -12.27 15.99 -5.57
N TRP A 169 -11.69 16.24 -4.39
CA TRP A 169 -10.31 16.67 -4.23
C TRP A 169 -9.34 15.49 -4.07
N TRP A 170 -9.85 14.27 -3.94
CA TRP A 170 -9.06 13.06 -3.87
C TRP A 170 -8.97 12.39 -5.24
N GLY A 171 -7.80 11.84 -5.56
CA GLY A 171 -7.52 11.27 -6.87
C GLY A 171 -6.03 11.05 -7.08
N VAL A 172 -5.62 10.93 -8.35
CA VAL A 172 -4.28 10.48 -8.74
C VAL A 172 -3.17 11.30 -8.10
N ILE A 173 -3.30 12.63 -8.06
CA ILE A 173 -2.25 13.51 -7.54
C ILE A 173 -2.09 13.39 -6.02
N PRO A 174 -3.16 13.56 -5.20
CA PRO A 174 -3.09 13.27 -3.76
C PRO A 174 -2.59 11.85 -3.47
N VAL A 175 -3.15 10.84 -4.12
CA VAL A 175 -2.78 9.42 -3.93
C VAL A 175 -1.29 9.20 -4.20
N PHE A 176 -0.77 9.74 -5.31
CA PHE A 176 0.65 9.70 -5.64
C PHE A 176 1.51 10.32 -4.53
N ILE A 177 1.19 11.56 -4.13
CA ILE A 177 2.03 12.35 -3.22
C ILE A 177 1.95 11.84 -1.78
N THR A 178 0.73 11.62 -1.28
CA THR A 178 0.50 11.37 0.14
C THR A 178 0.54 9.91 0.50
N THR A 179 0.24 9.00 -0.44
CA THR A 179 0.12 7.56 -0.16
C THR A 179 1.31 6.80 -0.74
N TYR A 180 1.48 6.83 -2.07
CA TYR A 180 2.47 5.96 -2.70
C TYR A 180 3.93 6.41 -2.50
N ILE A 181 4.22 7.72 -2.51
CA ILE A 181 5.59 8.19 -2.25
C ILE A 181 6.08 7.71 -0.86
N PRO A 182 5.34 7.89 0.25
CA PRO A 182 5.74 7.36 1.55
C PRO A 182 5.97 5.84 1.57
N PHE A 183 5.13 5.06 0.88
CA PHE A 183 5.25 3.60 0.81
C PHE A 183 6.60 3.20 0.20
N PHE A 184 6.92 3.75 -0.97
CA PHE A 184 8.14 3.39 -1.67
C PHE A 184 9.40 4.06 -1.11
N ILE A 185 9.28 5.20 -0.42
CA ILE A 185 10.38 5.73 0.39
C ILE A 185 10.72 4.77 1.54
N ALA A 186 9.71 4.28 2.27
CA ALA A 186 9.95 3.30 3.34
C ALA A 186 10.65 2.05 2.79
N SER A 187 10.16 1.51 1.68
CA SER A 187 10.78 0.39 0.97
C SER A 187 12.24 0.63 0.60
N ASN A 188 12.56 1.80 0.03
CA ASN A 188 13.85 2.03 -0.60
C ASN A 188 14.94 2.53 0.35
N TYR A 189 14.55 3.08 1.51
CA TYR A 189 15.50 3.64 2.47
C TYR A 189 15.68 2.82 3.75
N VAL A 190 14.62 2.19 4.27
CA VAL A 190 14.68 1.41 5.52
C VAL A 190 15.68 0.24 5.44
N PRO A 191 15.80 -0.52 4.33
CA PRO A 191 16.76 -1.61 4.22
C PRO A 191 18.22 -1.19 4.45
N ASP A 192 18.57 0.04 4.08
CA ASP A 192 19.95 0.54 4.14
C ASP A 192 20.24 1.30 5.45
N LEU A 193 19.30 1.33 6.39
CA LEU A 193 19.55 1.84 7.73
C LEU A 193 20.48 0.88 8.49
N GLU A 194 21.24 1.43 9.45
CA GLU A 194 21.99 0.63 10.40
C GLU A 194 21.09 -0.46 11.04
N PRO A 195 21.57 -1.69 11.25
CA PRO A 195 20.74 -2.81 11.69
C PRO A 195 19.88 -2.52 12.92
N ARG A 196 20.42 -1.81 13.92
CA ARG A 196 19.68 -1.43 15.13
C ARG A 196 18.54 -0.45 14.83
N LYS A 197 18.78 0.54 13.97
CA LYS A 197 17.76 1.52 13.55
C LYS A 197 16.69 0.86 12.69
N ARG A 198 17.10 0.00 11.75
CA ARG A 198 16.22 -0.81 10.89
C ARG A 198 15.28 -1.69 11.72
N THR A 199 15.82 -2.49 12.63
CA THR A 199 15.02 -3.36 13.52
C THR A 199 14.10 -2.54 14.41
N ARG A 200 14.57 -1.45 15.02
CA ARG A 200 13.74 -0.57 15.84
C ARG A 200 12.57 0.02 15.05
N PHE A 201 12.85 0.54 13.85
CA PHE A 201 11.82 1.09 12.97
C PHE A 201 10.74 0.06 12.67
N LEU A 202 11.13 -1.14 12.20
CA LEU A 202 10.18 -2.21 11.87
C LEU A 202 9.40 -2.69 13.09
N ALA A 203 10.05 -2.83 14.26
CA ALA A 203 9.39 -3.26 15.48
C ALA A 203 8.36 -2.24 15.97
N VAL A 204 8.69 -0.95 15.95
CA VAL A 204 7.75 0.13 16.32
C VAL A 204 6.61 0.20 15.32
N LEU A 205 6.91 0.14 14.02
CA LEU A 205 5.90 0.20 12.95
C LEU A 205 4.87 -0.93 13.10
N TRP A 206 5.33 -2.18 13.16
CA TRP A 206 4.44 -3.33 13.30
C TRP A 206 3.78 -3.43 14.67
N GLY A 207 4.48 -3.01 15.73
CA GLY A 207 3.90 -2.91 17.08
C GLY A 207 2.73 -1.91 17.11
N LEU A 208 2.87 -0.76 16.45
CA LEU A 208 1.81 0.23 16.33
C LEU A 208 0.63 -0.29 15.50
N VAL A 209 0.89 -0.91 14.34
CA VAL A 209 -0.15 -1.55 13.52
C VAL A 209 -0.93 -2.56 14.35
N ALA A 210 -0.25 -3.49 15.03
CA ALA A 210 -0.90 -4.51 15.85
C ALA A 210 -1.74 -3.88 16.98
N LEU A 211 -1.19 -2.89 17.70
CA LEU A 211 -1.89 -2.19 18.77
C LEU A 211 -3.17 -1.51 18.25
N LEU A 212 -3.08 -0.80 17.13
CA LEU A 212 -4.22 -0.11 16.52
C LEU A 212 -5.30 -1.09 16.06
N LEU A 213 -4.92 -2.22 15.44
CA LEU A 213 -5.90 -3.25 15.04
C LEU A 213 -6.59 -3.86 16.27
N ILE A 214 -5.85 -4.21 17.32
CA ILE A 214 -6.39 -4.80 18.55
C ILE A 214 -7.37 -3.85 19.25
N ILE A 215 -7.13 -2.53 19.20
CA ILE A 215 -7.97 -1.54 19.86
C ILE A 215 -9.16 -1.12 18.98
N LEU A 216 -8.94 -0.79 17.71
CA LEU A 216 -9.94 -0.13 16.87
C LEU A 216 -10.98 -1.11 16.30
N ILE A 217 -10.62 -2.39 16.10
CA ILE A 217 -11.55 -3.42 15.62
C ILE A 217 -12.67 -3.67 16.66
N PRO A 218 -12.39 -3.97 17.94
CA PRO A 218 -13.45 -4.16 18.94
C PRO A 218 -14.30 -2.92 19.18
N LEU A 219 -13.74 -1.72 18.96
CA LEU A 219 -14.48 -0.46 19.06
C LEU A 219 -15.38 -0.18 17.85
N GLY A 220 -15.32 -1.00 16.78
CA GLY A 220 -16.10 -0.78 15.56
C GLY A 220 -15.76 0.53 14.84
N ILE A 221 -14.52 1.01 15.01
CA ILE A 221 -14.01 2.20 14.33
C ILE A 221 -13.48 1.82 12.94
N ILE A 222 -12.85 0.64 12.81
CA ILE A 222 -12.26 0.12 11.57
C ILE A 222 -12.70 -1.31 11.23
#